data_AF-A0A9Q1KVZ3-F1
#
_entry.id   AF-A0A9Q1KVZ3-F1
#
_cell.length_a   1.000
_cell.length_b   1.000
_cell.length_c   1.000
_cell.angle_alpha   90.00
_cell.angle_beta   90.00
_cell.angle_gamma   90.00
#
_symmetry.space_group_name_H-M   'P 1'
#
loop_
_entity.id
_entity.type
_entity.pdbx_description
1 polymer ?
#
loop_
_entity_poly.entity_id
_entity_poly.type
_entity_poly.pdbx_seq_one_letter_code
_entity_poly.pdbx_strand_id
1 'polypeptide(L)'
;MHRRKKLLELMRNGRQAVTAKTSDLVKVLQSEITHELSIPRFQTYLLMLMQNDQSGSPGDFTLEWDAPHSEDIVLRKKCETGEELAVSALLGSAYSLSMTYPWNVEMKVCVKKPGLASLLQFDCNVYMRNDSTSEYYCHITSARYLQSSSSTGPRYYTGPSFRDLDPDLRTAFDEYLKTRLGGSLLKFLIEYMHRKEQNQYVNWLQKLQEMVSNGESSSPS
;
A
#
# COMPACT_ATOMS: atom_id res chain seq x y z
N MET A 1 8.33 -11.54 60.90
CA MET A 1 6.97 -11.41 60.31
C MET A 1 6.72 -10.07 59.60
N HIS A 2 7.17 -8.94 60.16
CA HIS A 2 6.87 -7.59 59.66
C HIS A 2 7.48 -7.24 58.27
N ARG A 3 8.73 -7.64 57.99
CA ARG A 3 9.40 -7.42 56.68
C ARG A 3 8.72 -8.12 55.50
N ARG A 4 8.14 -9.31 55.73
CA ARG A 4 7.45 -10.10 54.69
C ARG A 4 6.11 -9.44 54.28
N LYS A 5 5.39 -8.84 55.23
CA LYS A 5 4.15 -8.10 54.96
C LYS A 5 4.42 -6.85 54.11
N LYS A 6 5.46 -6.08 54.44
CA LYS A 6 5.86 -4.87 53.70
C LYS A 6 6.28 -5.16 52.25
N LEU A 7 6.97 -6.28 52.01
CA LEU A 7 7.36 -6.70 50.66
C LEU A 7 6.13 -7.08 49.80
N LEU A 8 5.17 -7.82 50.37
CA LEU A 8 3.94 -8.21 49.69
C LEU A 8 3.08 -7.00 49.30
N GLU A 9 3.05 -5.98 50.16
CA GLU A 9 2.34 -4.73 49.92
C GLU A 9 2.97 -3.91 48.79
N LEU A 10 4.31 -3.80 48.76
CA LEU A 10 5.03 -3.17 47.64
C LEU A 10 4.81 -3.91 46.31
N MET A 11 4.84 -5.24 46.33
CA MET A 11 4.57 -6.05 45.13
C MET A 11 3.12 -5.88 44.66
N ARG A 12 2.16 -5.78 45.58
CA ARG A 12 0.74 -5.52 45.27
C ARG A 12 0.54 -4.14 44.67
N ASN A 13 1.14 -3.11 45.27
CA ASN A 13 1.04 -1.73 44.78
C ASN A 13 1.72 -1.58 43.41
N GLY A 14 2.87 -2.24 43.22
CA GLY A 14 3.55 -2.30 41.93
C GLY A 14 2.69 -2.97 40.85
N ARG A 15 2.07 -4.12 41.16
CA ARG A 15 1.11 -4.79 40.24
C ARG A 15 -0.06 -3.89 39.89
N GLN A 16 -0.70 -3.25 40.88
CA GLN A 16 -1.82 -2.34 40.65
C GLN A 16 -1.44 -1.14 39.77
N ALA A 17 -0.26 -0.55 39.98
CA ALA A 17 0.22 0.56 39.15
C ALA A 17 0.50 0.13 37.70
N VAL A 18 1.00 -1.09 37.48
CA VAL A 18 1.18 -1.66 36.13
C VAL A 18 -0.18 -1.91 35.48
N THR A 19 -1.11 -2.57 36.16
CA THR A 19 -2.47 -2.82 35.65
C THR A 19 -3.22 -1.52 35.32
N ALA A 20 -3.11 -0.49 36.15
CA ALA A 20 -3.72 0.81 35.87
C ALA A 20 -3.17 1.44 34.57
N LYS A 21 -1.85 1.40 34.37
CA LYS A 21 -1.22 1.89 33.13
C LYS A 21 -1.61 1.06 31.89
N THR A 22 -1.71 -0.26 32.04
CA THR A 22 -2.19 -1.17 30.97
C THR A 22 -3.64 -0.84 30.59
N SER A 23 -4.52 -0.67 31.58
CA SER A 23 -5.91 -0.24 31.37
C SER A 23 -6.00 1.10 30.63
N ASP A 24 -5.19 2.09 31.00
CA ASP A 24 -5.21 3.39 30.32
C ASP A 24 -4.73 3.28 28.87
N LEU A 25 -3.70 2.46 28.60
CA LEU A 25 -3.26 2.19 27.24
C LEU A 25 -4.34 1.50 26.39
N VAL A 26 -5.07 0.53 26.95
CA VAL A 26 -6.19 -0.13 26.26
C VAL A 26 -7.28 0.87 25.88
N LYS A 27 -7.61 1.82 26.76
CA LYS A 27 -8.60 2.88 26.46
C LYS A 27 -8.13 3.79 25.33
N VAL A 28 -6.84 4.15 25.31
CA VAL A 28 -6.27 4.95 24.22
C VAL A 28 -6.36 4.20 22.89
N LEU A 29 -5.97 2.92 22.87
CA LEU A 29 -6.07 2.08 21.67
C LEU A 29 -7.52 1.93 21.18
N GLN A 30 -8.48 1.74 22.09
CA GLN A 30 -9.91 1.72 21.75
C GLN A 30 -10.39 3.02 21.13
N SER A 31 -9.97 4.15 21.70
CA SER A 31 -10.30 5.48 21.18
C SER A 31 -9.74 5.66 19.77
N GLU A 32 -8.49 5.25 19.53
CA GLU A 32 -7.84 5.37 18.22
C GLU A 32 -8.49 4.46 17.17
N ILE A 33 -8.77 3.19 17.50
CA ILE A 33 -9.49 2.26 16.62
C ILE A 33 -10.86 2.83 16.25
N THR A 34 -11.58 3.39 17.24
CA THR A 34 -12.89 4.01 17.01
C THR A 34 -12.76 5.23 16.10
N HIS A 35 -11.77 6.09 16.34
CA HIS A 35 -11.50 7.26 15.52
C HIS A 35 -11.26 6.88 14.05
N GLU A 36 -10.36 5.93 13.81
CA GLU A 36 -9.96 5.48 12.47
C GLU A 36 -11.07 4.73 11.71
N LEU A 37 -11.96 4.01 12.43
CA LEU A 37 -13.16 3.40 11.83
C LEU A 37 -14.27 4.43 11.53
N SER A 38 -14.35 5.50 12.32
CA SER A 38 -15.37 6.54 12.15
C SER A 38 -15.07 7.51 11.00
N ILE A 39 -13.78 7.73 10.70
CA ILE A 39 -13.32 8.65 9.67
C ILE A 39 -12.25 7.97 8.83
N PRO A 40 -12.63 7.18 7.79
CA PRO A 40 -11.66 6.63 6.86
C PRO A 40 -11.04 7.78 6.06
N ARG A 41 -9.84 8.23 6.45
CA ARG A 41 -9.21 9.48 5.96
C ARG A 41 -9.20 9.59 4.44
N PHE A 42 -8.87 8.49 3.76
CA PHE A 42 -8.82 8.45 2.30
C PHE A 42 -10.20 8.58 1.67
N GLN A 43 -11.20 7.88 2.22
CA GLN A 43 -12.57 7.95 1.70
C GLN A 43 -13.15 9.35 1.86
N THR A 44 -12.93 9.98 3.02
CA THR A 44 -13.33 11.36 3.28
C THR A 44 -12.66 12.34 2.32
N TYR A 45 -11.34 12.17 2.10
CA TYR A 45 -10.60 13.00 1.14
C TYR A 45 -11.12 12.82 -0.30
N LEU A 46 -11.35 11.57 -0.70
CA LEU A 46 -11.84 11.23 -2.04
C LEU A 46 -13.23 11.81 -2.30
N LEU A 47 -14.13 11.75 -1.31
CA LEU A 47 -15.45 12.39 -1.37
C LEU A 47 -15.35 13.93 -1.50
N MET A 48 -14.33 14.54 -0.90
CA MET A 48 -14.11 15.99 -1.03
C MET A 48 -13.61 16.40 -2.42
N LEU A 49 -12.85 15.53 -3.10
CA LEU A 49 -12.25 15.86 -4.40
C LEU A 49 -13.01 15.34 -5.61
N MET A 50 -13.84 14.31 -5.47
CA MET A 50 -14.52 13.69 -6.61
C MET A 50 -16.02 13.96 -6.57
N GLN A 51 -16.49 14.69 -7.59
CA GLN A 51 -17.92 14.90 -7.85
C GLN A 51 -18.60 13.68 -8.49
N ASN A 52 -17.86 12.59 -8.73
CA ASN A 52 -18.35 11.42 -9.47
C ASN A 52 -18.23 10.13 -8.64
N ASP A 53 -19.38 9.50 -8.41
CA ASP A 53 -19.63 8.41 -7.44
C ASP A 53 -19.11 7.03 -7.89
N GLN A 54 -18.48 6.95 -9.07
CA GLN A 54 -17.99 5.67 -9.59
C GLN A 54 -16.61 5.36 -9.04
N SER A 55 -16.52 4.38 -8.14
CA SER A 55 -15.23 3.80 -7.71
C SER A 55 -14.40 3.30 -8.90
N GLY A 56 -13.08 3.27 -8.74
CA GLY A 56 -12.19 2.68 -9.72
C GLY A 56 -12.49 1.19 -9.92
N SER A 57 -12.26 0.70 -11.14
CA SER A 57 -12.45 -0.71 -11.48
C SER A 57 -11.14 -1.28 -12.04
N PRO A 58 -10.75 -2.50 -11.65
CA PRO A 58 -9.60 -3.18 -12.25
C PRO A 58 -9.84 -3.53 -13.73
N GLY A 59 -11.07 -3.42 -14.24
CA GLY A 59 -11.40 -3.75 -15.63
C GLY A 59 -11.13 -5.22 -15.92
N ASP A 60 -10.34 -5.51 -16.96
CA ASP A 60 -9.97 -6.87 -17.35
C ASP A 60 -8.84 -7.47 -16.49
N PHE A 61 -8.32 -6.72 -15.52
CA PHE A 61 -7.31 -7.22 -14.60
C PHE A 61 -7.93 -8.05 -13.48
N THR A 62 -7.31 -9.17 -13.17
CA THR A 62 -7.63 -10.01 -12.01
C THR A 62 -6.63 -9.76 -10.89
N LEU A 63 -7.13 -9.60 -9.66
CA LEU A 63 -6.28 -9.54 -8.47
C LEU A 63 -5.74 -10.95 -8.17
N GLU A 64 -4.46 -11.17 -8.41
CA GLU A 64 -3.79 -12.47 -8.23
C GLU A 64 -3.18 -12.60 -6.83
N TRP A 65 -2.67 -11.51 -6.27
CA TRP A 65 -2.03 -11.49 -4.96
C TRP A 65 -2.46 -10.28 -4.14
N ASP A 66 -2.90 -10.53 -2.92
CA ASP A 66 -3.17 -9.54 -1.89
C ASP A 66 -3.14 -10.21 -0.51
N ALA A 67 -1.95 -10.34 0.08
CA ALA A 67 -1.83 -10.94 1.39
C ALA A 67 -2.09 -9.90 2.50
N PRO A 68 -2.71 -10.27 3.64
CA PRO A 68 -2.97 -9.33 4.73
C PRO A 68 -1.73 -8.63 5.29
N HIS A 69 -0.57 -9.29 5.19
CA HIS A 69 0.71 -8.81 5.73
C HIS A 69 1.65 -8.27 4.62
N SER A 70 1.25 -8.33 3.35
CA SER A 70 2.03 -7.72 2.28
C SER A 70 1.65 -6.26 2.13
N GLU A 71 2.64 -5.41 1.82
CA GLU A 71 2.39 -4.02 1.45
C GLU A 71 1.92 -3.91 0.00
N ASP A 72 2.26 -4.89 -0.84
CA ASP A 72 1.97 -4.91 -2.26
C ASP A 72 0.76 -5.77 -2.61
N ILE A 73 0.21 -5.48 -3.78
CA ILE A 73 -0.75 -6.32 -4.51
C ILE A 73 -0.20 -6.65 -5.89
N VAL A 74 -0.68 -7.74 -6.50
CA VAL A 74 -0.39 -8.09 -7.89
C VAL A 74 -1.69 -8.31 -8.66
N LEU A 75 -1.83 -7.61 -9.77
CA LEU A 75 -2.88 -7.85 -10.76
C LEU A 75 -2.30 -8.46 -12.04
N ARG A 76 -3.09 -9.31 -12.70
CA ARG A 76 -2.75 -9.85 -14.02
C ARG A 76 -3.85 -9.61 -15.03
N LYS A 77 -3.45 -9.43 -16.29
CA LYS A 77 -4.34 -9.41 -17.44
C LYS A 77 -3.73 -10.26 -18.54
N LYS A 78 -4.55 -11.10 -19.18
CA LYS A 78 -4.19 -11.80 -20.41
C LYS A 78 -4.97 -11.19 -21.56
N CYS A 79 -4.27 -10.64 -22.54
CA CYS A 79 -4.86 -10.03 -23.71
C CYS A 79 -5.23 -11.09 -24.75
N GLU A 80 -6.21 -10.78 -25.59
CA GLU A 80 -6.62 -11.63 -26.73
C GLU A 80 -5.47 -11.90 -27.71
N THR A 81 -4.52 -10.96 -27.81
CA THR A 81 -3.29 -11.07 -28.61
C THR A 81 -2.29 -12.11 -28.06
N GLY A 82 -2.56 -12.71 -26.90
CA GLY A 82 -1.63 -13.60 -26.19
C GLY A 82 -0.57 -12.87 -25.35
N GLU A 83 -0.60 -11.54 -25.32
CA GLU A 83 0.23 -10.72 -24.43
C GLU A 83 -0.25 -10.87 -22.97
N GLU A 84 0.70 -11.00 -22.04
CA GLU A 84 0.44 -11.07 -20.61
C GLU A 84 0.95 -9.79 -19.93
N LEU A 85 0.09 -9.15 -19.15
CA LEU A 85 0.46 -8.02 -18.30
C LEU A 85 0.39 -8.43 -16.83
N ALA A 86 1.39 -8.00 -16.07
CA ALA A 86 1.39 -8.08 -14.61
C ALA A 86 1.67 -6.69 -14.04
N VAL A 87 0.87 -6.29 -13.05
CA VAL A 87 0.99 -5.01 -12.36
C VAL A 87 1.20 -5.32 -10.89
N SER A 88 2.35 -4.94 -10.33
CA SER A 88 2.56 -4.90 -8.88
C SER A 88 2.41 -3.47 -8.42
N ALA A 89 1.71 -3.26 -7.30
CA ALA A 89 1.49 -1.93 -6.75
C ALA A 89 1.66 -1.93 -5.25
N LEU A 90 2.32 -0.89 -4.72
CA LEU A 90 2.45 -0.63 -3.29
C LEU A 90 2.26 0.87 -3.02
N LEU A 91 1.91 1.22 -1.79
CA LEU A 91 1.69 2.61 -1.43
C LEU A 91 3.04 3.31 -1.27
N GLY A 92 3.21 4.45 -1.94
CA GLY A 92 4.46 5.21 -1.95
C GLY A 92 4.84 5.71 -0.56
N SER A 93 6.14 5.88 -0.34
CA SER A 93 6.64 6.25 0.98
C SER A 93 6.20 7.66 1.41
N ALA A 94 5.64 7.74 2.62
CA ALA A 94 5.27 9.00 3.28
C ALA A 94 6.46 9.95 3.54
N TYR A 95 7.71 9.46 3.44
CA TYR A 95 8.92 10.27 3.61
C TYR A 95 9.29 11.10 2.39
N SER A 96 8.62 10.92 1.25
CA SER A 96 8.71 11.88 0.16
C SER A 96 8.14 13.21 0.65
N LEU A 97 9.00 14.22 0.79
CA LEU A 97 8.74 15.53 1.41
C LEU A 97 7.60 16.36 0.77
N SER A 98 6.83 15.79 -0.16
CA SER A 98 5.76 16.49 -0.87
C SER A 98 4.49 16.67 -0.03
N MET A 99 4.34 16.01 1.13
CA MET A 99 3.16 16.09 2.03
C MET A 99 1.79 16.03 1.31
N THR A 100 1.76 15.54 0.07
CA THR A 100 0.57 15.60 -0.76
C THR A 100 -0.17 14.31 -0.51
N TYR A 101 -1.01 14.31 0.53
CA TYR A 101 -2.02 13.28 0.68
C TYR A 101 -3.09 13.50 -0.40
N PRO A 102 -3.55 12.44 -1.11
CA PRO A 102 -3.26 11.02 -0.94
C PRO A 102 -1.87 10.65 -1.46
N TRP A 103 -1.26 9.65 -0.84
CA TRP A 103 0.06 9.17 -1.24
C TRP A 103 0.02 8.62 -2.67
N ASN A 104 1.11 8.81 -3.40
CA ASN A 104 1.27 8.16 -4.70
C ASN A 104 1.31 6.64 -4.52
N VAL A 105 0.98 5.90 -5.56
CA VAL A 105 1.19 4.46 -5.63
C VAL A 105 2.42 4.20 -6.49
N GLU A 106 3.38 3.47 -5.93
CA GLU A 106 4.50 2.94 -6.69
C GLU A 106 4.05 1.68 -7.42
N MET A 107 4.22 1.65 -8.72
CA MET A 107 3.69 0.61 -9.59
C MET A 107 4.78 0.06 -10.49
N LYS A 108 4.83 -1.26 -10.62
CA LYS A 108 5.65 -1.96 -11.62
C LYS A 108 4.75 -2.64 -12.63
N VAL A 109 4.99 -2.38 -13.91
CA VAL A 109 4.23 -2.97 -15.01
C VAL A 109 5.16 -3.85 -15.82
N CYS A 110 4.89 -5.15 -15.85
CA CYS A 110 5.61 -6.13 -16.65
C CYS A 110 4.74 -6.54 -17.83
N VAL A 111 5.29 -6.42 -19.04
CA VAL A 111 4.64 -6.86 -20.27
C VAL A 111 5.43 -7.98 -20.90
N LYS A 112 4.76 -9.11 -21.13
CA LYS A 112 5.33 -10.30 -21.75
C LYS A 112 4.61 -10.62 -23.05
N LYS A 113 5.36 -10.73 -24.13
CA LYS A 113 4.84 -11.10 -25.45
C LYS A 113 4.66 -12.62 -25.57
N PRO A 114 3.68 -13.08 -26.37
CA PRO A 114 3.46 -14.50 -26.58
C PRO A 114 4.71 -15.17 -27.17
N GLY A 115 5.06 -16.35 -26.65
CA GLY A 115 6.21 -17.12 -27.12
C GLY A 115 7.58 -16.60 -26.67
N LEU A 116 7.66 -15.47 -25.95
CA LEU A 116 8.92 -14.95 -25.40
C LEU A 116 9.04 -15.23 -23.90
N ALA A 117 10.23 -15.61 -23.46
CA ALA A 117 10.57 -15.71 -22.05
C ALA A 117 10.85 -14.33 -21.42
N SER A 118 11.28 -13.38 -22.26
CA SER A 118 11.62 -12.02 -21.85
C SER A 118 10.40 -11.13 -21.67
N LEU A 119 10.57 -10.10 -20.85
CA LEU A 119 9.54 -9.11 -20.56
C LEU A 119 10.11 -7.69 -20.56
N LEU A 120 9.25 -6.72 -20.80
CA LEU A 120 9.53 -5.30 -20.62
C LEU A 120 8.92 -4.86 -19.29
N GLN A 121 9.75 -4.34 -18.38
CA GLN A 121 9.31 -3.81 -17.09
C GLN A 121 9.37 -2.28 -17.11
N PHE A 122 8.31 -1.66 -16.63
CA PHE A 122 8.25 -0.23 -16.32
C PHE A 122 8.11 -0.04 -14.83
N ASP A 123 8.89 0.87 -14.26
CA ASP A 123 8.65 1.40 -12.93
C ASP A 123 7.91 2.73 -13.07
N CYS A 124 6.83 2.90 -12.33
CA CYS A 124 5.89 4.00 -12.47
C CYS A 124 5.47 4.56 -11.11
N ASN A 125 5.17 5.86 -11.08
CA ASN A 125 4.46 6.50 -9.98
C ASN A 125 3.06 6.89 -10.44
N VAL A 126 2.05 6.40 -9.74
CA VAL A 126 0.65 6.75 -9.97
C VAL A 126 0.23 7.78 -8.94
N TYR A 127 -0.35 8.89 -9.36
CA TYR A 127 -0.83 9.92 -8.44
C TYR A 127 -2.02 10.67 -9.03
N MET A 128 -2.81 11.26 -8.13
CA MET A 128 -3.85 12.21 -8.49
C MET A 128 -3.22 13.60 -8.60
N ARG A 129 -3.53 14.33 -9.67
CA ARG A 129 -3.17 15.75 -9.73
C ARG A 129 -4.32 16.57 -9.16
N ASN A 130 -3.97 17.58 -8.37
CA ASN A 130 -4.93 18.57 -7.84
C ASN A 130 -5.23 19.64 -8.91
N ASP A 131 -5.57 19.23 -10.12
CA ASP A 131 -6.07 20.12 -11.17
C ASP A 131 -7.59 19.96 -11.34
N SER A 132 -8.19 20.80 -12.17
CA SER A 132 -9.64 20.84 -12.40
C SER A 132 -10.21 19.54 -12.97
N THR A 133 -9.38 18.63 -13.48
CA THR A 133 -9.85 17.39 -14.13
C THR A 133 -9.89 16.21 -13.15
N SER A 134 -9.25 16.31 -11.97
CA SER A 134 -9.18 15.24 -10.98
C SER A 134 -8.75 13.90 -11.60
N GLU A 135 -7.87 13.97 -12.61
CA GLU A 135 -7.41 12.80 -13.35
C GLU A 135 -6.25 12.09 -12.64
N TYR A 136 -6.22 10.77 -12.81
CA TYR A 136 -5.15 9.92 -12.32
C TYR A 136 -4.07 9.78 -13.38
N TYR A 137 -2.82 10.06 -12.99
CA TYR A 137 -1.68 10.04 -13.90
C TYR A 137 -0.73 8.90 -13.53
N CYS A 138 -0.12 8.31 -14.54
CA CYS A 138 0.97 7.36 -14.42
C CYS A 138 2.23 8.01 -14.99
N HIS A 139 3.25 8.18 -14.16
CA HIS A 139 4.55 8.72 -14.55
C HIS A 139 5.60 7.61 -14.57
N ILE A 140 6.15 7.31 -15.75
CA ILE A 140 7.22 6.32 -15.91
C ILE A 140 8.54 6.89 -15.39
N THR A 141 9.18 6.17 -14.48
CA THR A 141 10.48 6.52 -13.90
C THR A 141 11.61 5.69 -14.48
N SER A 142 11.35 4.45 -14.88
CA SER A 142 12.30 3.61 -15.60
C SER A 142 11.62 2.62 -16.54
N ALA A 143 12.33 2.21 -17.59
CA ALA A 143 11.93 1.15 -18.49
C ALA A 143 13.13 0.23 -18.74
N ARG A 144 12.94 -1.09 -18.53
CA ARG A 144 14.02 -2.07 -18.62
C ARG A 144 13.57 -3.38 -19.23
N TYR A 145 14.44 -3.97 -20.03
CA TYR A 145 14.26 -5.31 -20.57
C TYR A 145 14.78 -6.34 -19.57
N LEU A 146 13.97 -7.36 -19.26
CA LEU A 146 14.42 -8.54 -18.51
C LEU A 146 14.39 -9.75 -19.43
N GLN A 147 15.51 -10.50 -19.47
CA GLN A 147 15.63 -11.72 -20.27
C GLN A 147 14.67 -12.83 -19.81
N SER A 148 14.32 -12.84 -18.53
CA SER A 148 13.34 -13.72 -17.90
C SER A 148 12.76 -13.07 -16.66
N SER A 149 11.68 -13.63 -16.10
CA SER A 149 11.14 -13.19 -14.79
C SER A 149 12.13 -13.32 -13.63
N SER A 150 13.16 -14.16 -13.77
CA SER A 150 14.23 -14.35 -12.77
C SER A 150 15.43 -13.42 -12.97
N SER A 151 15.47 -12.62 -14.03
CA SER A 151 16.60 -11.74 -14.37
C SER A 151 16.59 -10.44 -13.55
N THR A 152 16.72 -10.57 -12.23
CA THR A 152 16.70 -9.44 -11.28
C THR A 152 18.04 -9.29 -10.56
N GLY A 153 18.37 -8.05 -10.15
CA GLY A 153 19.59 -7.74 -9.39
C GLY A 153 20.63 -6.91 -10.16
N PRO A 154 21.70 -6.48 -9.48
CA PRO A 154 22.62 -5.43 -9.96
C PRO A 154 23.49 -5.85 -11.15
N ARG A 155 23.53 -7.14 -11.47
CA ARG A 155 24.28 -7.68 -12.61
C ARG A 155 23.54 -7.56 -13.94
N TYR A 156 22.23 -7.33 -13.89
CA TYR A 156 21.39 -7.23 -15.08
C TYR A 156 21.27 -5.78 -15.52
N TYR A 157 21.17 -5.57 -16.82
CA TYR A 157 20.99 -4.26 -17.41
C TYR A 157 19.71 -3.60 -16.88
N THR A 158 19.83 -2.41 -16.29
CA THR A 158 18.72 -1.68 -15.67
C THR A 158 18.02 -0.71 -16.61
N GLY A 159 18.44 -0.63 -17.87
CA GLY A 159 18.01 0.42 -18.78
C GLY A 159 18.84 1.70 -18.62
N PRO A 160 18.78 2.61 -19.62
CA PRO A 160 19.32 3.95 -19.46
C PRO A 160 18.44 4.75 -18.48
N SER A 161 18.94 5.90 -18.04
CA SER A 161 18.12 6.89 -17.35
C SER A 161 16.93 7.26 -18.23
N PHE A 162 15.70 7.09 -17.71
CA PHE A 162 14.49 7.36 -18.48
C PHE A 162 14.40 8.83 -18.90
N ARG A 163 14.97 9.74 -18.10
CA ARG A 163 14.98 11.17 -18.39
C ARG A 163 15.84 11.54 -19.60
N ASP A 164 16.85 10.72 -19.89
CA ASP A 164 17.82 10.93 -20.97
C ASP A 164 17.38 10.25 -22.28
N LEU A 165 16.25 9.53 -22.26
CA LEU A 165 15.64 8.99 -23.48
C LEU A 165 15.12 10.13 -24.36
N ASP A 166 15.12 9.85 -25.66
CA ASP A 166 14.54 10.72 -26.67
C ASP A 166 13.07 11.10 -26.31
N PRO A 167 12.67 12.38 -26.45
CA PRO A 167 11.33 12.83 -26.10
C PRO A 167 10.19 12.08 -26.80
N ASP A 168 10.36 11.71 -28.07
CA ASP A 168 9.34 11.00 -28.84
C ASP A 168 9.21 9.57 -28.33
N LEU A 169 10.34 8.94 -27.98
CA LEU A 169 10.33 7.61 -27.36
C LEU A 169 9.63 7.60 -25.99
N ARG A 170 9.87 8.62 -25.16
CA ARG A 170 9.16 8.75 -23.86
C ARG A 170 7.65 8.91 -24.06
N THR A 171 7.26 9.74 -25.02
CA THR A 171 5.84 9.94 -25.38
C THR A 171 5.20 8.64 -25.85
N ALA A 172 5.89 7.89 -26.71
CA ALA A 172 5.43 6.58 -27.18
C ALA A 172 5.26 5.57 -26.03
N PHE A 173 6.15 5.56 -25.02
CA PHE A 173 5.98 4.70 -23.85
C PHE A 173 4.79 5.10 -22.98
N ASP A 174 4.56 6.40 -22.78
CA ASP A 174 3.40 6.89 -22.04
C ASP A 174 2.09 6.48 -22.74
N GLU A 175 1.98 6.67 -24.05
CA GLU A 175 0.81 6.24 -24.84
C GLU A 175 0.64 4.72 -24.81
N TYR A 176 1.74 3.98 -24.92
CA TYR A 176 1.76 2.52 -24.87
C TYR A 176 1.18 1.96 -23.55
N LEU A 177 1.54 2.56 -22.40
CA LEU A 177 1.00 2.15 -21.11
C LEU A 177 -0.41 2.67 -20.86
N LYS A 178 -0.72 3.91 -21.23
CA LYS A 178 -2.07 4.50 -21.07
C LYS A 178 -3.15 3.63 -21.70
N THR A 179 -2.90 3.15 -22.92
CA THR A 179 -3.84 2.30 -23.67
C THR A 179 -4.03 0.90 -23.06
N ARG A 180 -3.06 0.40 -22.28
CA ARG A 180 -3.08 -0.94 -21.67
C ARG A 180 -3.66 -0.99 -20.27
N LEU A 181 -3.33 0.03 -19.47
CA LEU A 181 -3.74 0.12 -18.08
C LEU A 181 -5.17 0.67 -17.96
N GLY A 182 -5.48 1.72 -18.73
CA GLY A 182 -6.76 2.43 -18.62
C GLY A 182 -6.89 3.29 -17.35
N GLY A 183 -7.65 4.38 -17.44
CA GLY A 183 -7.82 5.32 -16.32
C GLY A 183 -8.55 4.71 -15.12
N SER A 184 -9.47 3.77 -15.36
CA SER A 184 -10.22 3.10 -14.28
C SER A 184 -9.32 2.26 -13.37
N LEU A 185 -8.27 1.64 -13.93
CA LEU A 185 -7.29 0.86 -13.17
C LEU A 185 -6.44 1.78 -12.28
N LEU A 186 -5.98 2.92 -12.80
CA LEU A 186 -5.17 3.85 -12.01
C LEU A 186 -5.96 4.37 -10.81
N LYS A 187 -7.24 4.71 -11.03
CA LYS A 187 -8.18 5.07 -9.97
C LYS A 187 -8.35 3.92 -8.96
N PHE A 188 -8.59 2.70 -9.45
CA PHE A 188 -8.72 1.51 -8.61
C PHE A 188 -7.48 1.31 -7.73
N LEU A 189 -6.28 1.41 -8.29
CA LEU A 189 -5.03 1.22 -7.55
C LEU A 189 -4.90 2.23 -6.41
N ILE A 190 -5.11 3.51 -6.68
CA ILE A 190 -5.03 4.54 -5.63
C ILE A 190 -6.06 4.26 -4.53
N GLU A 191 -7.32 3.99 -4.89
CA GLU A 191 -8.37 3.69 -3.92
C GLU A 191 -8.13 2.43 -3.12
N TYR A 192 -7.66 1.38 -3.79
CA TYR A 192 -7.41 0.08 -3.19
C TYR A 192 -6.26 0.15 -2.20
N MET A 193 -5.14 0.76 -2.59
CA MET A 193 -3.93 0.80 -1.79
C MET A 193 -4.13 1.60 -0.49
N HIS A 194 -4.85 2.73 -0.54
CA HIS A 194 -5.17 3.47 0.68
C HIS A 194 -6.13 2.73 1.60
N ARG A 195 -7.14 2.06 1.03
CA ARG A 195 -8.06 1.22 1.84
C ARG A 195 -7.32 0.03 2.46
N LYS A 196 -6.40 -0.59 1.72
CA LYS A 196 -5.55 -1.69 2.20
C LYS A 196 -4.68 -1.23 3.36
N GLU A 197 -4.01 -0.08 3.24
CA GLU A 197 -3.22 0.52 4.33
C GLU A 197 -4.10 0.75 5.56
N GLN A 198 -5.25 1.42 5.40
CA GLN A 198 -6.12 1.76 6.53
C GLN A 198 -6.56 0.49 7.27
N ASN A 199 -6.96 -0.53 6.51
CA ASN A 199 -7.36 -1.81 7.07
C ASN A 199 -6.20 -2.50 7.80
N GLN A 200 -4.97 -2.43 7.25
CA GLN A 200 -3.78 -2.99 7.88
C GLN A 200 -3.43 -2.26 9.18
N TYR A 201 -3.53 -0.93 9.20
CA TYR A 201 -3.30 -0.12 10.39
C TYR A 201 -4.32 -0.44 11.49
N VAL A 202 -5.61 -0.46 11.16
CA VAL A 202 -6.68 -0.80 12.12
C VAL A 202 -6.51 -2.23 12.65
N ASN A 203 -6.22 -3.20 11.77
CA ASN A 203 -5.96 -4.58 12.19
C ASN A 203 -4.72 -4.69 13.10
N TRP A 204 -3.69 -3.89 12.84
CA TRP A 204 -2.51 -3.82 13.70
C TRP A 204 -2.85 -3.25 15.09
N LEU A 205 -3.62 -2.17 15.15
CA LEU A 205 -4.11 -1.60 16.41
C LEU A 205 -4.95 -2.59 17.22
N GLN A 206 -5.84 -3.33 16.56
CA GLN A 206 -6.66 -4.37 17.19
C GLN A 206 -5.81 -5.50 17.77
N LYS A 207 -4.84 -6.02 17.00
CA LYS A 207 -3.88 -7.02 17.51
C LYS A 207 -3.07 -6.50 18.69
N LEU A 208 -2.63 -5.24 18.64
CA LEU A 208 -1.90 -4.61 19.73
C LEU A 208 -2.78 -4.50 20.98
N GLN A 209 -4.04 -4.10 20.83
CA GLN A 209 -5.00 -4.04 21.92
C GLN A 209 -5.22 -5.43 22.55
N GLU A 210 -5.39 -6.48 21.74
CA GLU A 210 -5.52 -7.86 22.21
C GLU A 210 -4.28 -8.32 22.98
N MET A 211 -3.08 -8.02 22.48
CA MET A 211 -1.82 -8.36 23.14
C MET A 211 -1.68 -7.68 24.51
N VAL A 212 -2.00 -6.39 24.58
CA VAL A 212 -1.95 -5.62 25.83
C VAL A 212 -2.99 -6.13 26.83
N SER A 213 -4.19 -6.49 26.36
CA SER A 213 -5.27 -7.03 27.21
C SER A 213 -4.95 -8.45 27.71
N ASN A 214 -4.39 -9.32 26.87
CA ASN A 214 -4.00 -10.69 27.22
C ASN A 214 -2.74 -10.76 28.09
N GLY A 215 -1.91 -9.70 28.08
CA GLY A 215 -0.83 -9.53 29.05
C GLY A 215 -1.33 -9.45 30.51
N GLU A 216 -2.61 -9.15 30.74
CA GLU A 216 -3.22 -9.11 32.08
C GLU A 216 -3.59 -10.51 32.62
N SER A 217 -3.82 -11.50 31.74
CA SER A 217 -4.31 -12.83 32.13
C SER A 217 -3.21 -13.87 32.42
N SER A 218 -1.94 -13.55 32.13
CA SER A 218 -0.78 -14.45 32.27
C SER A 218 0.06 -14.21 33.54
N SER A 219 -0.59 -13.95 34.67
CA SER A 219 0.08 -14.00 35.99
C SER A 219 -0.09 -15.40 36.62
N PRO A 220 1.00 -16.11 37.00
CA PRO A 220 0.89 -17.44 37.61
C PRO A 220 0.24 -17.34 38.99
N SER A 221 -0.68 -18.27 39.24
CA SER A 221 -1.35 -18.51 40.53
C SER A 221 -0.37 -18.93 41.62
#